data_AF-A0A962M6Z2-F1
#
_entry.id   AF-A0A962M6Z2-F1
#
_cell.length_a   1.000
_cell.length_b   1.000
_cell.length_c   1.000
_cell.angle_alpha   90.00
_cell.angle_beta   90.00
_cell.angle_gamma   90.00
#
_symmetry.space_group_name_H-M   'P 1'
#
loop_
_entity.id
_entity.type
_entity.pdbx_description
1 polymer ?
#
loop_
_entity_poly.entity_id
_entity_poly.type
_entity_poly.pdbx_seq_one_letter_code
_entity_poly.pdbx_strand_id
1 'polypeptide(L)'
;MKNNESHFCFITPTAYLNEFASQSSKHLCLAHLVDVDEDYAAFYASCRSKGDYVIMDNSAFELLEPYSPSKLIELGNKCFANAIVLPDYPFKDSIETIDAAKLWAPYFKEEGFETVFVPQSKTGDIGDWFRAYDFASSSDLVDIIGMSILGIPNALPHIPASYSRVVMTQLLKANGRFSNKRHHYLGLNAGPLLEIPPLLKMGALWSCDSSNPFWMGLLGHEYSHNTDSGLLVKKVHFPVQFDYQKQLNDNTRRIIQHNFDFIKGIYKNDSIT
;
A
#
# COMPACT_ATOMS: atom_id res chain seq x y z
N MET A 1 -1.69 -20.68 10.43
CA MET A 1 -0.38 -20.03 10.25
C MET A 1 -0.12 -19.67 8.76
N LYS A 2 -1.08 -19.02 8.06
CA LYS A 2 -0.95 -18.64 6.63
C LYS A 2 -0.81 -17.13 6.37
N ASN A 3 -0.85 -16.27 7.40
CA ASN A 3 -1.00 -14.81 7.21
C ASN A 3 0.31 -14.00 7.15
N ASN A 4 1.49 -14.64 7.20
CA ASN A 4 2.79 -13.93 7.24
C ASN A 4 3.58 -13.94 5.92
N GLU A 5 3.08 -14.58 4.86
CA GLU A 5 3.76 -14.57 3.57
C GLU A 5 3.63 -13.20 2.89
N SER A 6 4.75 -12.68 2.36
CA SER A 6 4.81 -11.40 1.66
C SER A 6 4.00 -11.44 0.37
N HIS A 7 3.15 -10.44 0.10
CA HIS A 7 2.33 -10.41 -1.12
C HIS A 7 2.24 -9.00 -1.72
N PHE A 8 1.98 -8.94 -3.02
CA PHE A 8 1.72 -7.69 -3.73
C PHE A 8 0.22 -7.46 -3.91
N CYS A 9 -0.27 -6.26 -3.63
CA CYS A 9 -1.66 -5.85 -3.86
C CYS A 9 -1.75 -5.13 -5.20
N PHE A 10 -2.37 -5.75 -6.20
CA PHE A 10 -2.56 -5.13 -7.51
C PHE A 10 -3.76 -4.19 -7.50
N ILE A 11 -3.53 -2.92 -7.83
CA ILE A 11 -4.60 -1.93 -7.96
C ILE A 11 -4.91 -1.72 -9.44
N THR A 12 -6.17 -1.89 -9.83
CA THR A 12 -6.64 -1.70 -11.20
C THR A 12 -7.93 -0.90 -11.24
N PRO A 13 -8.32 -0.33 -12.39
CA PRO A 13 -9.67 0.19 -12.58
C PRO A 13 -10.73 -0.89 -12.33
N THR A 14 -11.95 -0.48 -11.95
CA THR A 14 -13.04 -1.42 -11.56
C THR A 14 -13.30 -2.47 -12.64
N ALA A 15 -13.33 -2.05 -13.91
CA ALA A 15 -13.57 -2.92 -15.06
C ALA A 15 -12.56 -4.09 -15.19
N TYR A 16 -11.41 -3.99 -14.53
CA TYR A 16 -10.28 -4.90 -14.66
C TYR A 16 -9.97 -5.70 -13.39
N LEU A 17 -10.74 -5.50 -12.30
CA LEU A 17 -10.52 -6.17 -11.02
C LEU A 17 -10.57 -7.70 -11.15
N ASN A 18 -11.59 -8.23 -11.82
CA ASN A 18 -11.78 -9.68 -11.98
C ASN A 18 -10.66 -10.33 -12.79
N GLU A 19 -10.08 -9.63 -13.75
CA GLU A 19 -9.01 -10.16 -14.61
C GLU A 19 -7.64 -10.07 -13.93
N PHE A 20 -7.38 -8.97 -13.23
CA PHE A 20 -6.02 -8.63 -12.80
C PHE A 20 -5.87 -8.58 -11.28
N ALA A 21 -6.70 -7.83 -10.56
CA ALA A 21 -6.59 -7.71 -9.10
C ALA A 21 -6.82 -9.05 -8.40
N SER A 22 -7.72 -9.89 -8.93
CA SER A 22 -8.03 -11.24 -8.44
C SER A 22 -6.84 -12.22 -8.46
N GLN A 23 -5.71 -11.85 -9.09
CA GLN A 23 -4.48 -12.65 -9.11
C GLN A 23 -3.67 -12.56 -7.81
N SER A 24 -4.09 -11.73 -6.84
CA SER A 24 -3.52 -11.65 -5.50
C SER A 24 -4.52 -12.13 -4.44
N SER A 25 -4.00 -12.60 -3.31
CA SER A 25 -4.78 -12.91 -2.09
C SER A 25 -4.69 -11.82 -1.03
N LYS A 26 -3.95 -10.74 -1.29
CA LYS A 26 -3.95 -9.51 -0.49
C LYS A 26 -4.30 -8.32 -1.36
N HIS A 27 -5.13 -7.45 -0.83
CA HIS A 27 -5.74 -6.35 -1.56
C HIS A 27 -5.63 -5.05 -0.78
N LEU A 28 -5.44 -3.95 -1.51
CA LEU A 28 -5.70 -2.61 -1.02
C LEU A 28 -6.90 -2.08 -1.83
N CYS A 29 -7.97 -1.70 -1.14
CA CYS A 29 -9.12 -1.03 -1.74
C CYS A 29 -9.23 0.41 -1.22
N LEU A 30 -9.91 1.29 -1.96
CA LEU A 30 -9.99 2.71 -1.64
C LEU A 30 -11.39 3.06 -1.14
N ALA A 31 -11.50 3.65 0.05
CA ALA A 31 -12.78 4.01 0.66
C ALA A 31 -13.68 4.83 -0.28
N HIS A 32 -13.13 5.82 -0.99
CA HIS A 32 -13.92 6.66 -1.90
C HIS A 32 -14.54 5.89 -3.07
N LEU A 33 -13.90 4.81 -3.54
CA LEU A 33 -14.47 3.94 -4.56
C LEU A 33 -15.50 2.99 -3.97
N VAL A 34 -15.26 2.45 -2.76
CA VAL A 34 -16.26 1.65 -2.04
C VAL A 34 -17.55 2.44 -1.81
N ASP A 35 -17.45 3.76 -1.59
CA ASP A 35 -18.60 4.63 -1.36
C ASP A 35 -19.48 4.78 -2.60
N VAL A 36 -18.87 4.96 -3.78
CA VAL A 36 -19.59 5.37 -5.01
C VAL A 36 -19.76 4.27 -6.06
N ASP A 37 -18.98 3.19 -5.99
CA ASP A 37 -18.96 2.10 -6.98
C ASP A 37 -19.34 0.77 -6.31
N GLU A 38 -20.58 0.35 -6.52
CA GLU A 38 -21.13 -0.90 -5.96
C GLU A 38 -20.42 -2.15 -6.49
N ASP A 39 -19.98 -2.14 -7.75
CA ASP A 39 -19.25 -3.28 -8.34
C ASP A 39 -17.86 -3.41 -7.71
N TYR A 40 -17.21 -2.28 -7.45
CA TYR A 40 -15.94 -2.22 -6.70
C TYR A 40 -16.10 -2.76 -5.28
N ALA A 41 -17.11 -2.28 -4.54
CA ALA A 41 -17.39 -2.75 -3.18
C ALA A 41 -17.70 -4.26 -3.15
N ALA A 42 -18.55 -4.74 -4.06
CA ALA A 42 -18.94 -6.14 -4.16
C ALA A 42 -17.76 -7.06 -4.52
N PHE A 43 -16.84 -6.59 -5.37
CA PHE A 43 -15.63 -7.34 -5.70
C PHE A 43 -14.78 -7.63 -4.45
N TYR A 44 -14.46 -6.62 -3.63
CA TYR A 44 -13.64 -6.83 -2.44
C TYR A 44 -14.36 -7.61 -1.34
N ALA A 45 -15.68 -7.44 -1.19
CA ALA A 45 -16.48 -8.28 -0.30
C ALA A 45 -16.43 -9.77 -0.73
N SER A 46 -16.43 -10.04 -2.04
CA SER A 46 -16.26 -11.38 -2.61
C SER A 46 -14.86 -11.94 -2.36
N CYS A 47 -13.80 -11.15 -2.56
CA CYS A 47 -12.42 -11.52 -2.21
C CYS A 47 -12.31 -11.91 -0.74
N ARG A 48 -12.83 -11.08 0.17
CA ARG A 48 -12.84 -11.39 1.60
C ARG A 48 -13.57 -12.69 1.91
N SER A 49 -14.71 -12.92 1.27
CA SER A 49 -15.52 -14.14 1.46
C SER A 49 -14.79 -15.41 1.00
N LYS A 50 -13.87 -15.29 0.02
CA LYS A 50 -12.98 -16.37 -0.43
C LYS A 50 -11.77 -16.60 0.49
N GLY A 51 -11.57 -15.73 1.48
CA GLY A 51 -10.47 -15.81 2.45
C GLY A 51 -9.29 -14.90 2.14
N ASP A 52 -9.40 -14.01 1.15
CA ASP A 52 -8.38 -13.00 0.89
C ASP A 52 -8.33 -11.96 2.02
N TYR A 53 -7.19 -11.27 2.11
CA TYR A 53 -6.98 -10.21 3.07
C TYR A 53 -7.16 -8.83 2.41
N VAL A 54 -8.10 -8.02 2.90
CA VAL A 54 -8.46 -6.71 2.34
C VAL A 54 -8.09 -5.60 3.31
N ILE A 55 -7.21 -4.70 2.90
CA ILE A 55 -6.92 -3.44 3.58
C ILE A 55 -7.72 -2.35 2.88
N MET A 56 -8.50 -1.56 3.62
CA MET A 56 -9.18 -0.38 3.07
C MET A 56 -8.39 0.89 3.42
N ASP A 57 -7.92 1.57 2.40
CA ASP A 57 -7.27 2.87 2.50
C ASP A 57 -8.28 3.99 2.83
N ASN A 58 -7.86 4.94 3.67
CA ASN A 58 -8.71 6.06 4.11
C ASN A 58 -8.98 7.09 3.00
N SER A 59 -8.34 6.95 1.83
CA SER A 59 -8.44 7.85 0.67
C SER A 59 -8.01 9.30 0.95
N ALA A 60 -7.17 9.52 1.95
CA ALA A 60 -6.70 10.86 2.32
C ALA A 60 -5.88 11.50 1.19
N PHE A 61 -5.19 10.71 0.38
CA PHE A 61 -4.41 11.20 -0.76
C PHE A 61 -5.28 11.71 -1.90
N GLU A 62 -6.40 11.02 -2.18
CA GLU A 62 -7.28 11.32 -3.32
C GLU A 62 -8.29 12.42 -3.02
N LEU A 63 -8.84 12.48 -1.80
CA LEU A 63 -9.97 13.36 -1.48
C LEU A 63 -9.58 14.74 -0.92
N LEU A 64 -8.32 14.96 -0.51
CA LEU A 64 -7.84 16.15 0.21
C LEU A 64 -8.53 16.44 1.56
N GLU A 65 -9.74 15.94 1.78
CA GLU A 65 -10.47 15.86 3.05
C GLU A 65 -10.74 14.39 3.41
N PRO A 66 -10.34 13.93 4.61
CA PRO A 66 -10.54 12.55 5.02
C PRO A 66 -12.02 12.27 5.34
N TYR A 67 -12.49 11.06 5.03
CA TYR A 67 -13.79 10.59 5.51
C TYR A 67 -13.87 10.65 7.03
N SER A 68 -15.09 10.86 7.55
CA SER A 68 -15.32 10.67 8.97
C SER A 68 -15.03 9.21 9.36
N PRO A 69 -14.52 8.96 10.57
CA PRO A 69 -14.26 7.59 11.05
C PRO A 69 -15.50 6.71 11.04
N SER A 70 -16.68 7.25 11.35
CA SER A 70 -17.95 6.52 11.24
C SER A 70 -18.26 6.09 9.82
N LYS A 71 -17.96 6.94 8.82
CA LYS A 71 -18.11 6.58 7.41
C LYS A 71 -17.08 5.53 6.99
N LEU A 72 -15.84 5.60 7.48
CA LEU A 72 -14.85 4.55 7.24
C LEU A 72 -15.29 3.20 7.82
N ILE A 73 -15.93 3.17 9.00
CA ILE A 73 -16.52 1.94 9.56
C ILE A 73 -17.63 1.40 8.65
N GLU A 74 -18.56 2.25 8.20
CA GLU A 74 -19.63 1.88 7.28
C GLU A 74 -19.07 1.26 5.98
N LEU A 75 -18.08 1.92 5.37
CA LEU A 75 -17.45 1.46 4.13
C LEU A 75 -16.62 0.19 4.33
N GLY A 76 -15.92 0.07 5.46
CA GLY A 76 -15.20 -1.14 5.83
C GLY A 76 -16.14 -2.33 5.97
N ASN A 77 -17.30 -2.11 6.58
CA ASN A 77 -18.37 -3.11 6.66
C ASN A 77 -18.98 -3.41 5.27
N LYS A 78 -19.11 -2.42 4.39
CA LYS A 78 -19.64 -2.61 3.02
C LYS A 78 -18.76 -3.54 2.18
N CYS A 79 -17.44 -3.41 2.27
CA CYS A 79 -16.49 -4.22 1.51
C CYS A 79 -15.88 -5.41 2.28
N PHE A 80 -16.34 -5.66 3.51
CA PHE A 80 -15.81 -6.65 4.44
C PHE A 80 -14.28 -6.54 4.63
N ALA A 81 -13.78 -5.34 4.89
CA ALA A 81 -12.35 -5.12 5.12
C ALA A 81 -11.83 -5.93 6.33
N ASN A 82 -10.58 -6.39 6.26
CA ASN A 82 -9.86 -6.93 7.43
C ASN A 82 -9.24 -5.82 8.26
N ALA A 83 -8.69 -4.81 7.58
CA ALA A 83 -8.02 -3.70 8.21
C ALA A 83 -8.41 -2.37 7.57
N ILE A 84 -8.38 -1.31 8.37
CA ILE A 84 -8.65 0.05 7.91
C ILE A 84 -7.43 0.93 8.22
N VAL A 85 -7.03 1.73 7.24
CA VAL A 85 -6.03 2.78 7.43
C VAL A 85 -6.63 3.87 8.31
N LEU A 86 -5.99 4.12 9.45
CA LEU A 86 -6.39 5.19 10.36
C LEU A 86 -6.21 6.56 9.68
N PRO A 87 -6.96 7.59 10.09
CA PRO A 87 -6.70 8.95 9.62
C PRO A 87 -5.24 9.35 9.86
N ASP A 88 -4.55 9.76 8.80
CA ASP A 88 -3.17 10.24 8.84
C ASP A 88 -3.06 11.64 8.22
N TYR A 89 -2.07 12.39 8.67
CA TYR A 89 -1.90 13.79 8.28
C TYR A 89 -0.50 14.00 7.69
N PRO A 90 -0.35 13.80 6.37
CA PRO A 90 0.91 14.03 5.69
C PRO A 90 1.46 15.43 5.94
N PHE A 91 2.78 15.53 6.11
CA PHE A 91 3.51 16.79 6.29
C PHE A 91 3.23 17.55 7.60
N LYS A 92 2.44 16.98 8.51
CA LYS A 92 2.15 17.53 9.85
C LYS A 92 3.03 16.92 10.94
N ASP A 93 3.01 17.50 12.13
CA ASP A 93 3.67 16.89 13.28
C ASP A 93 3.10 15.49 13.56
N SER A 94 3.97 14.54 13.91
CA SER A 94 3.59 13.15 14.17
C SER A 94 2.48 13.04 15.21
N ILE A 95 2.43 13.98 16.16
CA ILE A 95 1.43 14.00 17.22
C ILE A 95 -0.01 14.11 16.69
N GLU A 96 -0.23 14.80 15.57
CA GLU A 96 -1.57 14.90 14.96
C GLU A 96 -2.07 13.52 14.51
N THR A 97 -1.19 12.75 13.86
CA THR A 97 -1.50 11.38 13.42
C THR A 97 -1.61 10.41 14.60
N ILE A 98 -0.75 10.56 15.62
CA ILE A 98 -0.79 9.75 16.85
C ILE A 98 -2.10 10.00 17.63
N ASP A 99 -2.51 11.25 17.80
CA ASP A 99 -3.70 11.58 18.57
C ASP A 99 -4.98 11.16 17.84
N ALA A 100 -5.01 11.26 16.50
CA ALA A 100 -6.09 10.66 15.71
C ALA A 100 -6.14 9.12 15.88
N ALA A 101 -5.00 8.44 15.91
CA ALA A 101 -4.97 7.00 16.17
C ALA A 101 -5.49 6.66 17.57
N LYS A 102 -5.08 7.40 18.61
CA LYS A 102 -5.60 7.22 19.98
C LYS A 102 -7.10 7.42 20.07
N LEU A 103 -7.63 8.40 19.34
CA LEU A 103 -9.05 8.71 19.34
C LEU A 103 -9.86 7.64 18.60
N TRP A 104 -9.40 7.21 17.41
CA TRP A 104 -10.24 6.45 16.49
C TRP A 104 -9.98 4.95 16.45
N ALA A 105 -8.75 4.49 16.70
CA ALA A 105 -8.42 3.06 16.66
C ALA A 105 -9.30 2.19 17.58
N PRO A 106 -9.70 2.63 18.80
CA PRO A 106 -10.61 1.85 19.64
C PRO A 106 -11.94 1.52 18.94
N TYR A 107 -12.55 2.49 18.26
CA TYR A 107 -13.83 2.30 17.56
C TYR A 107 -13.71 1.32 16.39
N PHE A 108 -12.65 1.40 15.60
CA PHE A 108 -12.40 0.43 14.51
C PHE A 108 -12.20 -0.98 15.06
N LYS A 109 -11.47 -1.11 16.18
CA LYS A 109 -11.23 -2.41 16.83
C LYS A 109 -12.49 -3.00 17.47
N GLU A 110 -13.37 -2.18 18.03
CA GLU A 110 -14.67 -2.62 18.56
C GLU A 110 -15.56 -3.24 17.47
N GLU A 111 -15.47 -2.72 16.24
CA GLU A 111 -16.13 -3.27 15.05
C GLU A 111 -15.39 -4.49 14.45
N GLY A 112 -14.26 -4.90 15.03
CA GLY A 112 -13.50 -6.07 14.63
C GLY A 112 -12.48 -5.83 13.51
N PHE A 113 -12.20 -4.58 13.15
CA PHE A 113 -11.15 -4.26 12.19
C PHE A 113 -9.78 -4.24 12.84
N GLU A 114 -8.78 -4.73 12.11
CA GLU A 114 -7.38 -4.40 12.38
C GLU A 114 -7.08 -2.96 11.93
N THR A 115 -6.09 -2.33 12.53
CA THR A 115 -5.75 -0.93 12.26
C THR A 115 -4.39 -0.78 11.60
N VAL A 116 -4.35 0.03 10.53
CA VAL A 116 -3.11 0.42 9.86
C VAL A 116 -2.75 1.85 10.24
N PHE A 117 -1.60 2.05 10.87
CA PHE A 117 -1.09 3.37 11.21
C PHE A 117 0.04 3.77 10.27
N VAL A 118 -0.02 4.98 9.72
CA VAL A 118 0.99 5.50 8.79
C VAL A 118 1.82 6.58 9.50
N PRO A 119 3.11 6.33 9.84
CA PRO A 119 3.97 7.35 10.42
C PRO A 119 4.14 8.58 9.49
N GLN A 120 3.88 9.76 10.05
CA GLN A 120 4.01 11.06 9.40
C GLN A 120 4.91 11.99 10.21
N SER A 121 5.41 13.03 9.56
CA SER A 121 6.22 14.09 10.17
C SER A 121 6.23 15.35 9.31
N LYS A 122 6.77 16.44 9.85
CA LYS A 122 7.20 17.59 9.04
C LYS A 122 8.36 17.21 8.11
N THR A 123 8.50 17.96 7.02
CA THR A 123 9.58 17.76 6.04
C THR A 123 10.95 17.85 6.70
N GLY A 124 11.77 16.82 6.47
CA GLY A 124 13.12 16.72 7.02
C GLY A 124 13.19 16.34 8.51
N ASP A 125 12.06 16.18 9.21
CA ASP A 125 12.07 15.80 10.62
C ASP A 125 12.01 14.27 10.79
N ILE A 126 13.15 13.63 10.52
CA ILE A 126 13.33 12.18 10.75
C ILE A 126 13.13 11.79 12.22
N GLY A 127 13.46 12.68 13.15
CA GLY A 127 13.30 12.42 14.58
C GLY A 127 11.85 12.30 14.99
N ASP A 128 10.99 13.17 14.45
CA ASP A 128 9.55 13.11 14.61
C ASP A 128 8.92 11.91 13.91
N TRP A 129 9.39 11.59 12.70
CA TRP A 129 8.95 10.37 12.02
C TRP A 129 9.26 9.11 12.85
N PHE A 130 10.46 9.05 13.46
CA PHE A 130 10.81 7.97 14.38
C PHE A 130 9.94 7.93 15.64
N ARG A 131 9.50 9.06 16.20
CA ARG A 131 8.53 9.08 17.31
C ARG A 131 7.21 8.42 16.90
N ALA A 132 6.69 8.75 15.72
CA ALA A 132 5.49 8.13 15.18
C ALA A 132 5.68 6.63 14.95
N TYR A 133 6.83 6.21 14.42
CA TYR A 133 7.14 4.80 14.23
C TYR A 133 7.26 4.03 15.56
N ASP A 134 7.88 4.61 16.59
CA ASP A 134 7.97 3.98 17.91
C ASP A 134 6.60 3.82 18.58
N PHE A 135 5.72 4.83 18.44
CA PHE A 135 4.32 4.72 18.86
C PHE A 135 3.64 3.55 18.14
N ALA A 136 3.74 3.49 16.81
CA ALA A 136 3.17 2.42 16.02
C ALA A 136 3.71 1.04 16.42
N SER A 137 4.99 0.97 16.78
CA SER A 137 5.66 -0.26 17.18
C SER A 137 5.22 -0.78 18.53
N SER A 138 4.96 0.11 19.50
CA SER A 138 4.67 -0.26 20.89
C SER A 138 3.18 -0.25 21.26
N SER A 139 2.33 0.45 20.51
CA SER A 139 0.91 0.62 20.86
C SER A 139 0.04 -0.56 20.43
N ASP A 140 -0.81 -1.07 21.31
CA ASP A 140 -1.83 -2.09 20.96
C ASP A 140 -2.94 -1.54 20.05
N LEU A 141 -2.96 -0.23 19.81
CA LEU A 141 -3.86 0.43 18.86
C LEU A 141 -3.47 0.23 17.39
N VAL A 142 -2.31 -0.38 17.13
CA VAL A 142 -1.76 -0.52 15.77
C VAL A 142 -1.44 -1.98 15.49
N ASP A 143 -2.06 -2.57 14.47
CA ASP A 143 -1.78 -3.95 14.05
C ASP A 143 -0.80 -4.01 12.88
N ILE A 144 -0.83 -3.00 12.01
CA ILE A 144 -0.01 -2.89 10.80
C ILE A 144 0.60 -1.48 10.72
N ILE A 145 1.88 -1.40 10.37
CA ILE A 145 2.58 -0.14 10.14
C ILE A 145 2.64 0.14 8.64
N GLY A 146 2.06 1.25 8.20
CA GLY A 146 2.09 1.73 6.83
C GLY A 146 3.39 2.47 6.51
N MET A 147 4.15 2.00 5.51
CA MET A 147 5.42 2.57 5.06
C MET A 147 5.19 3.35 3.77
N SER A 148 4.77 4.62 3.87
CA SER A 148 4.18 5.35 2.74
C SER A 148 5.17 5.99 1.75
N ILE A 149 4.72 6.10 0.50
CA ILE A 149 5.38 6.88 -0.57
C ILE A 149 5.43 8.39 -0.31
N LEU A 150 4.75 8.91 0.71
CA LEU A 150 4.76 10.32 1.08
C LEU A 150 5.56 10.58 2.34
N GLY A 151 5.23 9.89 3.44
CA GLY A 151 5.80 10.15 4.76
C GLY A 151 7.31 9.90 4.83
N ILE A 152 7.78 8.79 4.24
CA ILE A 152 9.20 8.42 4.29
C ILE A 152 10.08 9.33 3.41
N PRO A 153 9.76 9.57 2.12
CA PRO A 153 10.51 10.57 1.35
C PRO A 153 10.47 11.96 1.97
N ASN A 154 9.36 12.34 2.61
CA ASN A 154 9.25 13.62 3.31
C ASN A 154 10.18 13.73 4.52
N ALA A 155 10.32 12.67 5.31
CA ALA A 155 11.27 12.61 6.43
C ALA A 155 12.73 12.55 5.97
N LEU A 156 13.00 12.04 4.76
CA LEU A 156 14.31 11.92 4.14
C LEU A 156 14.42 12.74 2.84
N PRO A 157 14.28 14.07 2.87
CA PRO A 157 14.10 14.89 1.66
C PRO A 157 15.33 14.92 0.73
N HIS A 158 16.50 14.51 1.24
CA HIS A 158 17.74 14.42 0.47
C HIS A 158 17.96 13.05 -0.18
N ILE A 159 17.12 12.05 0.11
CA ILE A 159 17.17 10.74 -0.51
C ILE A 159 16.10 10.67 -1.60
N PRO A 160 16.43 10.25 -2.84
CA PRO A 160 15.44 10.06 -3.88
C PRO A 160 14.27 9.20 -3.39
N ALA A 161 13.04 9.67 -3.63
CA ALA A 161 11.80 9.01 -3.17
C ALA A 161 11.67 7.56 -3.66
N SER A 162 12.33 7.21 -4.77
CA SER A 162 12.38 5.88 -5.36
C SER A 162 13.11 4.82 -4.52
N TYR A 163 13.95 5.23 -3.57
CA TYR A 163 14.72 4.30 -2.73
C TYR A 163 14.72 4.69 -1.24
N SER A 164 14.09 5.81 -0.87
CA SER A 164 14.06 6.30 0.52
C SER A 164 13.42 5.30 1.50
N ARG A 165 12.45 4.49 1.07
CA ARG A 165 11.86 3.42 1.91
C ARG A 165 12.85 2.30 2.23
N VAL A 166 13.73 1.96 1.30
CA VAL A 166 14.80 0.99 1.55
C VAL A 166 15.80 1.56 2.55
N VAL A 167 16.20 2.83 2.37
CA VAL A 167 17.10 3.53 3.31
C VAL A 167 16.49 3.62 4.71
N MET A 168 15.23 4.06 4.82
CA MET A 168 14.53 4.15 6.10
C MET A 168 14.45 2.79 6.81
N THR A 169 14.12 1.74 6.06
CA THR A 169 14.05 0.37 6.61
C THR A 169 15.41 -0.10 7.11
N GLN A 170 16.48 0.14 6.34
CA GLN A 170 17.83 -0.19 6.76
C GLN A 170 18.26 0.61 8.00
N LEU A 171 17.90 1.89 8.09
CA LEU A 171 18.15 2.72 9.27
C LEU A 171 17.42 2.18 10.51
N LEU A 172 16.15 1.80 10.38
CA LEU A 172 15.39 1.19 11.48
C LEU A 172 16.05 -0.12 11.94
N LYS A 173 16.48 -0.99 11.02
CA LYS A 173 17.15 -2.25 11.36
C LYS A 173 18.52 -2.04 12.00
N ALA A 174 19.35 -1.17 11.41
CA ALA A 174 20.69 -0.87 11.92
C ALA A 174 20.66 -0.27 13.33
N ASN A 175 19.61 0.46 13.68
CA ASN A 175 19.41 1.03 15.01
C ASN A 175 18.62 0.14 15.97
N GLY A 176 18.29 -1.10 15.60
CA GLY A 176 17.51 -2.02 16.43
C GLY A 176 16.07 -1.54 16.72
N ARG A 177 15.53 -0.64 15.89
CA ARG A 177 14.19 -0.04 16.05
C ARG A 177 13.11 -0.72 15.21
N PHE A 178 13.49 -1.54 14.24
CA PHE A 178 12.54 -2.16 13.32
C PHE A 178 11.54 -3.05 14.08
N SER A 179 10.25 -2.77 13.93
CA SER A 179 9.17 -3.48 14.61
C SER A 179 8.99 -4.92 14.13
N ASN A 180 8.45 -5.78 14.98
CA ASN A 180 8.00 -7.13 14.60
C ASN A 180 6.56 -7.16 14.07
N LYS A 181 5.84 -6.03 14.09
CA LYS A 181 4.50 -5.92 13.49
C LYS A 181 4.59 -6.02 11.97
N ARG A 182 3.44 -6.23 11.32
CA ARG A 182 3.36 -6.28 9.85
C ARG A 182 3.62 -4.90 9.26
N HIS A 183 4.41 -4.83 8.19
CA HIS A 183 4.64 -3.60 7.42
C HIS A 183 4.00 -3.67 6.05
N HIS A 184 3.09 -2.74 5.78
CA HIS A 184 2.48 -2.56 4.46
C HIS A 184 3.13 -1.35 3.77
N TYR A 185 3.79 -1.56 2.64
CA TYR A 185 4.45 -0.52 1.86
C TYR A 185 3.45 0.10 0.89
N LEU A 186 2.93 1.28 1.27
CA LEU A 186 1.86 1.97 0.56
C LEU A 186 2.39 2.60 -0.73
N GLY A 187 2.03 2.02 -1.87
CA GLY A 187 2.41 2.45 -3.21
C GLY A 187 3.85 2.13 -3.64
N LEU A 188 4.18 2.52 -4.87
CA LEU A 188 5.53 2.45 -5.47
C LEU A 188 5.97 3.80 -6.03
N ASN A 189 7.18 4.27 -5.73
CA ASN A 189 7.74 5.51 -6.28
C ASN A 189 8.55 5.33 -7.57
N ALA A 190 8.86 4.09 -7.95
CA ALA A 190 9.61 3.75 -9.15
C ALA A 190 9.22 2.33 -9.62
N GLY A 191 9.99 1.77 -10.55
CA GLY A 191 9.84 0.37 -10.94
C GLY A 191 10.09 -0.60 -9.77
N PRO A 192 9.54 -1.82 -9.86
CA PRO A 192 9.45 -2.74 -8.73
C PRO A 192 10.80 -3.22 -8.20
N LEU A 193 11.86 -3.27 -9.03
CA LEU A 193 13.14 -3.85 -8.63
C LEU A 193 13.97 -2.94 -7.71
N LEU A 194 13.67 -1.63 -7.63
CA LEU A 194 14.44 -0.73 -6.75
C LEU A 194 14.17 -1.00 -5.28
N GLU A 195 12.94 -1.31 -4.89
CA GLU A 195 12.60 -1.44 -3.47
C GLU A 195 12.08 -2.81 -3.06
N ILE A 196 11.33 -3.53 -3.89
CA ILE A 196 10.69 -4.77 -3.46
C ILE A 196 11.75 -5.84 -3.09
N PRO A 197 12.73 -6.16 -3.97
CA PRO A 197 13.74 -7.17 -3.63
C PRO A 197 14.57 -6.87 -2.37
N PRO A 198 15.13 -5.66 -2.15
CA PRO A 198 15.87 -5.40 -0.92
C PRO A 198 14.97 -5.42 0.32
N LEU A 199 13.71 -4.97 0.23
CA LEU A 199 12.78 -5.02 1.36
C LEU A 199 12.39 -6.47 1.74
N LEU A 200 12.21 -7.34 0.75
CA LEU A 200 11.99 -8.77 0.97
C LEU A 200 13.21 -9.45 1.59
N LYS A 201 14.42 -9.21 1.06
CA LYS A 201 15.68 -9.74 1.62
C LYS A 201 15.94 -9.28 3.05
N MET A 202 15.50 -8.07 3.41
CA MET A 202 15.57 -7.59 4.78
C MET A 202 14.53 -8.24 5.71
N GLY A 203 13.62 -9.07 5.20
CA GLY A 203 12.47 -9.60 5.94
C GLY A 203 11.53 -8.49 6.44
N ALA A 204 11.46 -7.38 5.70
CA ALA A 204 10.76 -6.18 6.14
C ALA A 204 9.39 -6.01 5.48
N LEU A 205 9.16 -6.60 4.31
CA LEU A 205 7.95 -6.39 3.51
C LEU A 205 6.93 -7.49 3.82
N TRP A 206 5.80 -7.13 4.43
CA TRP A 206 4.66 -8.03 4.56
C TRP A 206 3.67 -7.87 3.40
N SER A 207 3.42 -6.65 2.96
CA SER A 207 2.75 -6.41 1.68
C SER A 207 3.14 -5.08 1.07
N CYS A 208 2.90 -4.92 -0.23
CA CYS A 208 3.09 -3.67 -0.97
C CYS A 208 2.01 -3.56 -2.03
N ASP A 209 1.42 -2.39 -2.21
CA ASP A 209 0.43 -2.16 -3.26
C ASP A 209 0.98 -1.27 -4.38
N SER A 210 0.43 -1.45 -5.59
CA SER A 210 0.54 -0.42 -6.61
C SER A 210 -0.42 -0.64 -7.77
N SER A 211 -0.81 0.46 -8.39
CA SER A 211 -1.41 0.47 -9.72
C SER A 211 -0.38 0.53 -10.84
N ASN A 212 0.90 0.71 -10.52
CA ASN A 212 1.98 0.86 -11.51
C ASN A 212 2.01 -0.26 -12.58
N PRO A 213 1.86 -1.55 -12.24
CA PRO A 213 1.95 -2.63 -13.25
C PRO A 213 0.89 -2.50 -14.34
N PHE A 214 -0.32 -2.09 -13.94
CA PHE A 214 -1.43 -1.86 -14.85
C PHE A 214 -1.21 -0.62 -15.70
N TRP A 215 -0.93 0.53 -15.09
CA TRP A 215 -0.77 1.79 -15.83
C TRP A 215 0.43 1.80 -16.76
N MET A 216 1.56 1.24 -16.33
CA MET A 216 2.73 1.12 -17.20
C MET A 216 2.43 0.19 -18.38
N GLY A 217 1.73 -0.93 -18.14
CA GLY A 217 1.32 -1.81 -19.23
C GLY A 217 0.32 -1.18 -20.19
N LEU A 218 -0.61 -0.38 -19.67
CA LEU A 218 -1.56 0.40 -20.46
C LEU A 218 -0.84 1.38 -21.40
N LEU A 219 0.26 1.97 -20.93
CA LEU A 219 1.12 2.89 -21.68
C LEU A 219 2.15 2.17 -22.58
N GLY A 220 2.13 0.84 -22.65
CA GLY A 220 3.04 0.06 -23.47
C GLY A 220 4.43 -0.14 -22.87
N HIS A 221 4.60 0.12 -21.58
CA HIS A 221 5.86 -0.07 -20.86
C HIS A 221 5.89 -1.42 -20.16
N GLU A 222 6.62 -2.35 -20.76
CA GLU A 222 6.86 -3.69 -20.25
C GLU A 222 8.02 -3.71 -19.25
N TYR A 223 7.86 -4.42 -18.14
CA TYR A 223 8.92 -4.59 -17.14
C TYR A 223 10.05 -5.48 -17.65
N SER A 224 11.28 -5.18 -17.23
CA SER A 224 12.46 -5.93 -17.68
C SER A 224 13.56 -6.02 -16.63
N HIS A 225 14.17 -7.20 -16.52
CA HIS A 225 15.33 -7.46 -15.67
C HIS A 225 16.62 -6.81 -16.18
N ASN A 226 16.64 -6.30 -17.41
CA ASN A 226 17.81 -5.58 -17.97
C ASN A 226 17.88 -4.10 -17.54
N THR A 227 17.13 -3.73 -16.50
CA THR A 227 17.15 -2.39 -15.91
C THR A 227 17.19 -2.51 -14.39
N ASP A 228 17.85 -1.56 -13.72
CA ASP A 228 17.94 -1.57 -12.25
C ASP A 228 16.57 -1.43 -11.58
N SER A 229 15.64 -0.70 -12.21
CA SER A 229 14.33 -0.46 -11.64
C SER A 229 13.26 -1.47 -12.05
N GLY A 230 13.51 -2.28 -13.08
CA GLY A 230 12.45 -3.02 -13.76
C GLY A 230 11.71 -2.20 -14.81
N LEU A 231 12.02 -0.90 -14.95
CA LEU A 231 11.46 0.00 -15.96
C LEU A 231 12.57 0.76 -16.70
N LEU A 232 12.36 0.95 -18.02
CA LEU A 232 13.18 1.81 -18.89
C LEU A 232 12.80 3.30 -18.80
N VAL A 233 11.66 3.59 -18.19
CA VAL A 233 11.10 4.94 -18.08
C VAL A 233 10.86 5.29 -16.61
N LYS A 234 10.80 6.59 -16.30
CA LYS A 234 10.35 7.04 -14.99
C LYS A 234 8.88 6.66 -14.79
N LYS A 235 8.48 6.47 -13.53
CA LYS A 235 7.06 6.34 -13.17
C LYS A 235 6.30 7.55 -13.71
N VAL A 236 5.20 7.30 -14.40
CA VAL A 236 4.31 8.37 -14.86
C VAL A 236 3.48 8.86 -13.67
N HIS A 237 3.56 10.16 -13.39
CA HIS A 237 2.71 10.83 -12.41
C HIS A 237 1.40 11.23 -13.10
N PHE A 238 0.48 10.28 -13.20
CA PHE A 238 -0.87 10.53 -13.69
C PHE A 238 -1.87 10.17 -12.58
N PRO A 239 -2.93 10.97 -12.36
CA PRO A 239 -4.02 10.57 -11.48
C PRO A 239 -4.55 9.21 -11.93
N VAL A 240 -4.67 8.26 -11.01
CA VAL A 240 -5.19 6.94 -11.33
C VAL A 240 -6.66 7.09 -11.76
N GLN A 241 -6.98 6.70 -12.99
CA GLN A 241 -8.37 6.71 -13.48
C GLN A 241 -9.02 5.35 -13.22
N PHE A 242 -9.72 5.26 -12.10
CA PHE A 242 -10.37 4.01 -11.67
C PHE A 242 -11.62 3.64 -12.48
N ASP A 243 -12.18 4.61 -13.20
CA ASP A 243 -13.32 4.48 -14.12
C ASP A 243 -12.90 4.13 -15.56
N TYR A 244 -11.63 3.78 -15.79
CA TYR A 244 -11.16 3.43 -17.13
C TYR A 244 -11.83 2.15 -17.65
N GLN A 245 -12.71 2.30 -18.65
CA GLN A 245 -13.52 1.22 -19.24
C GLN A 245 -13.17 0.87 -20.69
N LYS A 246 -12.16 1.51 -21.30
CA LYS A 246 -11.83 1.24 -22.71
C LYS A 246 -11.28 -0.17 -22.88
N GLN A 247 -11.79 -0.91 -23.85
CA GLN A 247 -11.34 -2.25 -24.17
C GLN A 247 -9.83 -2.30 -24.47
N LEU A 248 -9.12 -3.16 -23.76
CA LEU A 248 -7.70 -3.43 -24.02
C LEU A 248 -7.55 -4.24 -25.31
N ASN A 249 -6.65 -3.79 -26.20
CA ASN A 249 -6.18 -4.65 -27.29
C ASN A 249 -5.27 -5.76 -26.75
N ASP A 250 -5.06 -6.80 -27.55
CA ASP A 250 -4.31 -8.00 -27.15
C ASP A 250 -2.88 -7.69 -26.70
N ASN A 251 -2.19 -6.77 -27.37
CA ASN A 251 -0.83 -6.41 -26.99
C ASN A 251 -0.78 -5.66 -25.66
N THR A 252 -1.69 -4.72 -25.42
CA THR A 252 -1.78 -4.02 -24.14
C THR A 252 -2.10 -4.98 -23.00
N ARG A 253 -3.06 -5.89 -23.20
CA ARG A 253 -3.41 -6.94 -22.23
C ARG A 253 -2.20 -7.84 -21.92
N ARG A 254 -1.45 -8.25 -22.97
CA ARG A 254 -0.21 -9.03 -22.84
C ARG A 254 0.83 -8.31 -21.99
N ILE A 255 1.07 -7.02 -22.22
CA ILE A 255 2.06 -6.24 -21.44
C ILE A 255 1.63 -6.12 -19.98
N ILE A 256 0.35 -5.82 -19.72
CA ILE A 256 -0.16 -5.75 -18.34
C ILE A 256 0.05 -7.11 -17.64
N GLN A 257 -0.33 -8.21 -18.29
CA GLN A 257 -0.15 -9.54 -17.72
C GLN A 257 1.32 -9.86 -17.46
N HIS A 258 2.22 -9.51 -18.39
CA HIS A 258 3.67 -9.65 -18.19
C HIS A 258 4.15 -8.88 -16.96
N ASN A 259 3.71 -7.63 -16.78
CA ASN A 259 4.09 -6.82 -15.62
C ASN A 259 3.62 -7.43 -14.28
N PHE A 260 2.43 -8.04 -14.27
CA PHE A 260 1.89 -8.74 -13.11
C PHE A 260 2.69 -10.01 -12.82
N ASP A 261 2.99 -10.81 -13.84
CA ASP A 261 3.79 -12.03 -13.71
C ASP A 261 5.23 -11.72 -13.27
N PHE A 262 5.81 -10.64 -13.78
CA PHE A 262 7.12 -10.13 -13.37
C PHE A 262 7.15 -9.85 -11.86
N ILE A 263 6.15 -9.12 -11.34
CA ILE A 263 6.07 -8.86 -9.89
C ILE A 263 5.86 -10.14 -9.11
N LYS A 264 4.94 -11.02 -9.51
CA LYS A 264 4.75 -12.32 -8.84
C LYS A 264 6.05 -13.14 -8.80
N GLY A 265 6.87 -13.05 -9.85
CA GLY A 265 8.19 -13.69 -9.92
C GLY A 265 9.17 -13.19 -8.85
N ILE A 266 9.13 -11.90 -8.50
CA ILE A 266 9.98 -11.33 -7.43
C ILE A 266 9.67 -12.01 -6.08
N TYR A 267 8.39 -12.13 -5.73
CA TYR A 267 7.96 -12.70 -4.45
C TYR A 267 8.23 -14.21 -4.34
N LYS A 268 8.17 -14.96 -5.45
CA LYS A 268 8.47 -16.40 -5.47
C LYS A 268 9.95 -16.71 -5.27
N ASN A 269 10.83 -15.87 -5.82
CA ASN A 269 12.27 -16.12 -5.78
C ASN A 269 12.87 -15.90 -4.38
N ASP A 270 12.30 -14.99 -3.58
CA ASP A 270 12.72 -14.80 -2.19
C ASP A 270 12.22 -15.90 -1.24
N SER A 271 11.26 -16.73 -1.66
CA SER A 271 10.81 -17.89 -0.87
C SER A 271 11.80 -19.07 -0.88
N ILE A 272 12.90 -18.96 -1.64
CA ILE A 272 13.87 -20.03 -1.92
C ILE A 272 15.24 -19.77 -1.26
N THR A 273 15.41 -18.63 -0.58
CA THR A 273 16.64 -18.26 0.16
C THR A 273 16.40 -18.17 1.64
#